data_AF-A0A085MV45-F1
#
_entry.id   AF-A0A085MV45-F1
#
_cell.length_a   1.000
_cell.length_b   1.000
_cell.length_c   1.000
_cell.angle_alpha   90.00
_cell.angle_beta   90.00
_cell.angle_gamma   90.00
#
_symmetry.space_group_name_H-M   'P 1'
#
loop_
_entity.id
_entity.type
_entity.pdbx_description
1 polymer ?
#
loop_
_entity_poly.entity_id
_entity_poly.type
_entity_poly.pdbx_seq_one_letter_code
_entity_poly.pdbx_strand_id
1 'polypeptide(L)'
;MVSYDVKDLFTSIPITYTLNVLEDLMADTNLIHRTNLNPFHILTLVSFCMKEGNYFRFRDSFFLQNSGAPMGSPLSPVLAEIFMEHLEDKAFNNTNAACVPRLFKRYMDDIFAIVETGKEELFLEYLNAPALAAGRGPC
;
A
#
# COMPACT_ATOMS: atom_id res chain seq x y z
N MET A 1 5.93 -22.07 -9.34
CA MET A 1 4.71 -21.40 -8.83
C MET A 1 4.93 -21.15 -7.37
N VAL A 2 4.58 -19.96 -6.90
CA VAL A 2 4.79 -19.53 -5.53
C VAL A 2 3.57 -18.75 -5.02
N SER A 3 3.36 -18.80 -3.72
CA SER A 3 2.43 -17.95 -3.01
C SER A 3 3.20 -17.15 -1.98
N TYR A 4 2.90 -15.86 -1.87
CA TYR A 4 3.44 -14.96 -0.87
C TYR A 4 2.29 -14.37 -0.07
N ASP A 5 2.60 -13.90 1.14
CA ASP A 5 1.67 -13.22 2.04
C ASP A 5 2.34 -11.95 2.56
N VAL A 6 1.63 -10.82 2.50
CA VAL A 6 2.14 -9.55 3.02
C VAL A 6 2.01 -9.55 4.53
N LYS A 7 3.15 -9.61 5.21
CA LYS A 7 3.18 -9.61 6.67
C LYS A 7 2.56 -8.34 7.25
N ASP A 8 1.53 -8.53 8.06
CA ASP A 8 0.92 -7.49 8.89
C ASP A 8 0.44 -6.27 8.07
N LEU A 9 -0.13 -6.47 6.86
CA LEU A 9 -0.35 -5.39 5.87
C LEU A 9 -0.89 -4.12 6.51
N PHE A 10 -2.04 -4.19 7.17
CA PHE A 10 -2.68 -2.99 7.75
C PHE A 10 -1.77 -2.24 8.73
N THR A 11 -1.17 -2.93 9.68
CA THR A 11 -0.30 -2.32 10.69
C THR A 11 1.06 -1.88 10.15
N SER A 12 1.47 -2.38 8.99
CA SER A 12 2.74 -2.09 8.33
C SER A 12 2.66 -0.95 7.30
N ILE A 13 1.47 -0.51 6.90
CA ILE A 13 1.32 0.55 5.90
C ILE A 13 1.90 1.88 6.39
N PRO A 14 2.82 2.50 5.62
CA PRO A 14 3.36 3.82 5.95
C PRO A 14 2.35 4.92 5.59
N ILE A 15 1.43 5.24 6.50
CA ILE A 15 0.30 6.17 6.27
C ILE A 15 0.72 7.51 5.67
N THR A 16 1.79 8.13 6.15
CA THR A 16 2.26 9.41 5.57
C THR A 16 2.68 9.25 4.11
N TYR A 17 3.31 8.15 3.76
CA TYR A 17 3.70 7.87 2.38
C TYR A 17 2.48 7.60 1.50
N THR A 18 1.52 6.80 1.99
CA THR A 18 0.27 6.52 1.29
C THR A 18 -0.56 7.77 1.05
N LEU A 19 -0.56 8.74 1.98
CA LEU A 19 -1.23 10.03 1.79
C LEU A 19 -0.62 10.84 0.63
N ASN A 20 0.70 10.78 0.43
CA ASN A 20 1.35 11.45 -0.71
C ASN A 20 0.94 10.78 -2.03
N VAL A 21 0.88 9.45 -2.07
CA VAL A 21 0.40 8.71 -3.26
C VAL A 21 -1.06 9.06 -3.54
N LEU A 22 -1.89 9.15 -2.50
CA LEU A 22 -3.28 9.57 -2.62
C LEU A 22 -3.38 11.00 -3.17
N GLU A 23 -2.51 11.92 -2.75
CA GLU A 23 -2.47 13.29 -3.29
C GLU A 23 -2.17 13.29 -4.80
N ASP A 24 -1.18 12.52 -5.24
CA ASP A 24 -0.85 12.36 -6.66
C ASP A 24 -2.05 11.82 -7.47
N LEU A 25 -2.75 10.82 -6.94
CA LEU A 25 -3.96 10.25 -7.57
C LEU A 25 -5.13 11.23 -7.65
N MET A 26 -5.19 12.21 -6.73
CA MET A 26 -6.24 13.22 -6.69
C MET A 26 -6.01 14.37 -7.69
N ALA A 27 -4.91 14.37 -8.43
CA ALA A 27 -4.70 15.23 -9.60
C ALA A 27 -5.61 14.87 -10.80
N ASP A 28 -6.50 13.87 -10.66
CA ASP A 28 -7.49 13.48 -11.65
C ASP A 28 -8.47 14.64 -11.97
N THR A 29 -8.48 15.05 -13.24
CA THR A 29 -9.37 16.10 -13.76
C THR A 29 -10.85 15.73 -13.68
N ASN A 30 -11.19 14.45 -13.58
CA ASN A 30 -12.57 13.97 -13.47
C ASN A 30 -13.07 13.90 -12.02
N LEU A 31 -12.25 14.19 -11.01
CA LEU A 31 -12.64 14.13 -9.61
C LEU A 31 -13.86 15.02 -9.31
N ILE A 32 -13.92 16.20 -9.94
CA ILE A 32 -15.03 17.17 -9.80
C ILE A 32 -16.39 16.61 -10.21
N HIS A 33 -16.42 15.60 -11.09
CA HIS A 33 -17.66 14.94 -11.51
C HIS A 33 -18.12 13.85 -10.54
N ARG A 34 -17.22 13.37 -9.67
CA ARG A 34 -17.49 12.28 -8.70
C ARG A 34 -17.83 12.81 -7.32
N THR A 35 -17.35 13.98 -6.95
CA THR A 35 -17.55 14.57 -5.63
C THR A 35 -17.40 16.09 -5.64
N ASN A 36 -18.08 16.75 -4.69
CA ASN A 36 -17.94 18.18 -4.44
C ASN A 36 -16.72 18.52 -3.55
N LEU A 37 -16.01 17.51 -3.04
CA LEU A 37 -14.82 17.70 -2.23
C LEU A 37 -13.62 17.94 -3.13
N ASN A 38 -12.82 18.96 -2.81
CA ASN A 38 -11.51 19.14 -3.44
C ASN A 38 -10.48 18.15 -2.83
N PRO A 39 -9.35 17.92 -3.50
CA PRO A 39 -8.28 17.04 -3.01
C PRO A 39 -7.84 17.36 -1.58
N PHE A 40 -7.72 18.65 -1.24
CA PHE A 40 -7.32 19.11 0.08
C PHE A 40 -8.28 18.62 1.19
N HIS A 41 -9.60 18.70 0.98
CA HIS A 41 -10.58 18.21 1.95
C HIS A 41 -10.47 16.70 2.15
N ILE A 42 -10.33 15.94 1.06
CA ILE A 42 -10.21 14.48 1.11
C ILE A 42 -8.96 14.09 1.89
N LEU A 43 -7.80 14.64 1.54
CA LEU A 43 -6.53 14.37 2.22
C LEU A 43 -6.57 14.72 3.70
N THR A 44 -7.16 15.87 4.04
CA THR A 44 -7.30 16.31 5.44
C THR A 44 -8.15 15.32 6.23
N LEU A 45 -9.30 14.91 5.70
CA LEU A 45 -10.20 13.96 6.37
C LEU A 45 -9.56 12.58 6.51
N VAL A 46 -8.91 12.07 5.46
CA VAL A 46 -8.22 10.78 5.51
C VAL A 46 -7.06 10.83 6.51
N SER A 47 -6.26 11.90 6.49
CA SER A 47 -5.17 12.10 7.45
C SER A 47 -5.68 12.11 8.89
N PHE A 48 -6.75 12.86 9.16
CA PHE A 48 -7.39 12.88 10.48
C PHE A 48 -7.81 11.46 10.91
N CYS A 49 -8.56 10.75 10.08
CA CYS A 49 -9.04 9.40 10.38
C CYS A 49 -7.89 8.42 10.65
N MET A 50 -6.76 8.55 9.95
CA MET A 50 -5.65 7.62 10.05
C MET A 50 -4.60 7.96 11.10
N LYS A 51 -4.47 9.23 11.50
CA LYS A 51 -3.42 9.69 12.44
C LYS A 51 -3.94 10.15 13.78
N GLU A 52 -5.10 10.80 13.80
CA GLU A 52 -5.63 11.48 14.99
C GLU A 52 -6.86 10.78 15.55
N GLY A 53 -7.71 10.23 14.68
CA GLY A 53 -8.98 9.59 15.03
C GLY A 53 -8.92 8.09 15.21
N ASN A 54 -7.74 7.47 15.16
CA ASN A 54 -7.57 6.01 15.09
C ASN A 54 -7.54 5.31 16.46
N TYR A 55 -8.45 5.67 17.35
CA TYR A 55 -8.52 5.09 18.69
C TYR A 55 -9.17 3.72 18.72
N PHE A 56 -8.66 2.84 19.59
CA PHE A 56 -9.29 1.56 19.91
C PHE A 56 -9.39 1.37 21.42
N ARG A 57 -10.34 0.54 21.85
CA ARG A 57 -10.56 0.22 23.26
C ARG A 57 -10.04 -1.18 23.58
N PHE A 58 -9.21 -1.29 24.60
CA PHE A 58 -8.72 -2.56 25.12
C PHE A 58 -8.67 -2.53 26.65
N ARG A 59 -9.24 -3.54 27.32
CA ARG A 59 -9.30 -3.64 28.79
C ARG A 59 -9.75 -2.32 29.46
N ASP A 60 -10.87 -1.79 28.96
CA ASP A 60 -11.50 -0.53 29.43
C ASP A 60 -10.65 0.74 29.32
N SER A 61 -9.53 0.68 28.59
CA SER A 61 -8.68 1.83 28.30
C SER A 61 -8.70 2.15 26.81
N PHE A 62 -8.57 3.43 26.48
CA PHE A 62 -8.45 3.92 25.10
C PHE A 62 -6.98 4.07 24.71
N PHE A 63 -6.65 3.63 23.51
CA PHE A 63 -5.30 3.70 22.95
C PHE A 63 -5.37 4.32 21.56
N LEU A 64 -4.36 5.13 21.24
CA LEU A 64 -4.14 5.66 19.89
C LEU A 64 -3.22 4.68 19.14
N GLN A 65 -3.54 4.37 17.89
CA GLN A 65 -2.66 3.57 17.04
C GLN A 65 -1.60 4.48 16.40
N ASN A 66 -0.33 4.31 16.72
CA ASN A 66 0.73 5.23 16.26
C ASN A 66 1.21 4.97 14.82
N SER A 67 0.96 3.79 14.27
CA SER A 67 1.45 3.37 12.95
C SER A 67 0.47 2.42 12.27
N GLY A 68 0.50 2.42 10.94
CA GLY A 68 -0.37 1.58 10.12
C GLY A 68 -1.80 2.09 10.05
N ALA A 69 -2.57 1.43 9.20
CA ALA A 69 -4.00 1.63 9.07
C ALA A 69 -4.72 0.89 10.21
N PRO A 70 -5.71 1.51 10.89
CA PRO A 70 -6.46 0.86 11.95
C PRO A 70 -7.30 -0.29 11.41
N MET A 71 -7.11 -1.49 11.95
CA MET A 71 -7.93 -2.65 11.59
C MET A 71 -9.40 -2.39 11.96
N GLY A 72 -10.31 -2.66 11.02
CA GLY A 72 -11.75 -2.41 11.20
C GLY A 72 -12.23 -1.03 10.75
N SER A 73 -11.34 -0.11 10.37
CA SER A 73 -11.76 1.12 9.69
C SER A 73 -12.16 0.82 8.24
N PRO A 74 -13.26 1.40 7.73
CA PRO A 74 -13.68 1.23 6.35
C PRO A 74 -12.70 1.85 5.34
N LEU A 75 -11.82 2.76 5.78
CA LEU A 75 -10.80 3.37 4.92
C LEU A 75 -9.54 2.51 4.80
N SER A 76 -9.27 1.63 5.76
CA SER A 76 -8.01 0.87 5.80
C SER A 76 -7.81 -0.04 4.58
N PRO A 77 -8.81 -0.80 4.10
CA PRO A 77 -8.67 -1.59 2.87
C PRO A 77 -8.34 -0.74 1.64
N VAL A 78 -8.93 0.45 1.52
CA VAL A 78 -8.69 1.34 0.38
C VAL A 78 -7.27 1.89 0.40
N LEU A 79 -6.77 2.31 1.56
CA LEU A 79 -5.41 2.82 1.69
C LEU A 79 -4.36 1.72 1.56
N ALA A 80 -4.68 0.51 2.02
CA ALA A 80 -3.86 -0.68 1.80
C ALA A 80 -3.70 -0.95 0.30
N GLU A 81 -4.80 -0.92 -0.45
CA GLU A 81 -4.78 -1.14 -1.89
C GLU A 81 -4.00 -0.04 -2.63
N ILE A 82 -4.22 1.24 -2.30
CA ILE A 82 -3.47 2.36 -2.90
C ILE A 82 -1.96 2.19 -2.68
N PHE A 83 -1.55 1.81 -1.46
CA PHE A 83 -0.13 1.60 -1.17
C PHE A 83 0.45 0.41 -1.94
N MET A 84 -0.29 -0.70 -1.97
CA MET A 84 0.16 -1.93 -2.61
C MET A 84 0.21 -1.80 -4.14
N GLU A 85 -0.80 -1.22 -4.76
CA GLU A 85 -0.80 -0.93 -6.21
C GLU A 85 0.37 -0.04 -6.59
N HIS A 86 0.65 1.00 -5.80
CA HIS A 86 1.80 1.88 -6.05
C HIS A 86 3.16 1.18 -5.87
N LEU A 87 3.26 0.25 -4.90
CA LEU A 87 4.44 -0.58 -4.70
C LEU A 87 4.64 -1.52 -5.90
N GLU A 88 3.56 -2.14 -6.39
CA GLU A 88 3.56 -3.01 -7.57
C GLU A 88 3.94 -2.23 -8.84
N ASP A 89 3.36 -1.05 -9.05
CA ASP A 89 3.71 -0.18 -10.18
C ASP A 89 5.20 0.14 -10.19
N LYS A 90 5.77 0.47 -9.04
CA LYS A 90 7.22 0.67 -8.92
C LYS A 90 8.02 -0.59 -9.18
N ALA A 91 7.52 -1.73 -8.71
CA ALA A 91 8.16 -3.03 -8.84
C ALA A 91 8.14 -3.58 -10.28
N PHE A 92 7.17 -3.17 -11.10
CA PHE A 92 7.00 -3.75 -12.44
C PHE A 92 7.18 -2.76 -13.58
N ASN A 93 6.99 -1.45 -13.39
CA ASN A 93 7.15 -0.47 -14.47
C ASN A 93 8.62 -0.06 -14.71
N ASN A 94 9.52 -0.28 -13.76
CA ASN A 94 10.93 0.18 -13.84
C ASN A 94 11.98 -0.94 -13.93
N THR A 95 11.57 -2.21 -14.09
CA THR A 95 12.49 -3.35 -14.01
C THR A 95 13.12 -3.76 -15.33
N ASN A 96 14.40 -4.13 -15.25
CA ASN A 96 15.01 -5.06 -16.19
C ASN A 96 14.27 -6.41 -16.14
N ALA A 97 13.95 -6.99 -17.31
CA ALA A 97 13.08 -8.16 -17.48
C ALA A 97 13.48 -9.45 -16.73
N ALA A 98 14.61 -9.48 -16.03
CA ALA A 98 15.18 -10.67 -15.39
C ALA A 98 14.42 -11.16 -14.15
N CYS A 99 13.70 -10.26 -13.45
CA CYS A 99 12.95 -10.53 -12.22
C CYS A 99 11.44 -10.33 -12.34
N VAL A 100 10.91 -10.11 -13.55
CA VAL A 100 9.46 -9.92 -13.74
C VAL A 100 8.77 -11.29 -13.75
N PRO A 101 7.74 -11.51 -12.91
CA PRO A 101 7.00 -12.75 -12.91
C PRO A 101 6.18 -12.88 -14.21
N ARG A 102 5.99 -14.11 -14.71
CA ARG A 102 5.10 -14.40 -15.84
C ARG A 102 3.64 -14.09 -15.53
N LEU A 103 3.27 -14.21 -14.27
CA LEU A 103 1.95 -13.87 -13.74
C LEU A 103 2.13 -13.39 -12.31
N PHE A 104 1.44 -12.30 -11.97
CA PHE A 104 1.31 -11.79 -10.61
C PHE A 104 -0.16 -11.45 -10.38
N LYS A 105 -0.74 -12.00 -9.32
CA LYS A 105 -2.11 -11.73 -8.89
C LYS A 105 -2.11 -11.56 -7.38
N ARG A 106 -2.67 -10.45 -6.90
CA ARG A 106 -2.84 -10.18 -5.48
C ARG A 106 -4.32 -10.08 -5.14
N TYR A 107 -4.70 -10.57 -3.96
CA TYR A 107 -5.98 -10.34 -3.33
C TYR A 107 -5.73 -9.91 -1.88
N MET A 108 -5.87 -8.60 -1.60
CA MET A 108 -5.43 -8.00 -0.33
C MET A 108 -3.97 -8.34 -0.01
N ASP A 109 -3.73 -9.25 0.93
CA ASP A 109 -2.40 -9.62 1.43
C ASP A 109 -1.87 -10.87 0.70
N ASP A 110 -2.75 -11.69 0.13
CA ASP A 110 -2.43 -12.94 -0.54
C ASP A 110 -1.94 -12.68 -1.96
N ILE A 111 -0.76 -13.20 -2.29
CA ILE A 111 -0.14 -13.08 -3.60
C ILE A 111 0.06 -14.46 -4.20
N PHE A 112 -0.29 -14.57 -5.48
CA PHE A 112 -0.02 -15.71 -6.33
C PHE A 112 0.87 -15.27 -7.51
N ALA A 113 2.01 -15.94 -7.66
CA ALA A 113 2.95 -15.62 -8.73
C ALA A 113 3.51 -16.86 -9.47
N ILE A 114 3.77 -16.66 -10.76
CA ILE A 114 4.49 -17.61 -11.61
C ILE A 114 5.84 -16.98 -11.96
N VAL A 115 6.87 -17.43 -11.25
CA VAL A 115 8.27 -17.06 -11.50
C VAL A 115 9.05 -18.22 -12.13
N GLU A 116 10.22 -17.92 -12.69
CA GLU A 116 11.15 -18.94 -13.17
C GLU A 116 11.70 -19.77 -11.99
N THR A 117 11.84 -21.08 -12.21
CA THR A 117 12.33 -22.00 -11.19
C THR A 117 13.72 -21.60 -10.70
N GLY A 118 13.90 -21.53 -9.39
CA GLY A 118 15.15 -21.11 -8.74
C GLY A 118 15.30 -19.60 -8.52
N LYS A 119 14.32 -18.79 -8.96
CA LYS A 119 14.29 -17.33 -8.73
C LYS A 119 13.27 -16.89 -7.67
N GLU A 120 12.63 -17.83 -6.98
CA GLU A 120 11.58 -17.57 -6.01
C GLU A 120 12.04 -16.65 -4.88
N GLU A 121 13.24 -16.91 -4.35
CA GLU A 121 13.83 -16.15 -3.25
C GLU A 121 14.34 -14.79 -3.73
N LEU A 122 15.02 -14.75 -4.88
CA LEU A 122 15.46 -13.49 -5.50
C LEU A 122 14.30 -12.54 -5.80
N PHE A 123 13.17 -13.07 -6.27
CA PHE A 123 11.97 -12.27 -6.49
C PHE A 123 11.38 -11.74 -5.18
N LEU A 124 11.35 -12.57 -4.13
CA LEU A 124 10.89 -12.14 -2.81
C LEU A 124 11.81 -11.06 -2.22
N GLU A 125 13.12 -11.21 -2.31
CA GLU A 125 14.10 -10.20 -1.89
C GLU A 125 13.93 -8.90 -2.66
N TYR A 126 13.70 -8.99 -3.98
CA TYR A 126 13.41 -7.85 -4.82
C TYR A 126 12.16 -7.08 -4.33
N LEU A 127 11.05 -7.77 -4.08
CA LEU A 127 9.81 -7.14 -3.59
C LEU A 127 10.00 -6.49 -2.20
N ASN A 128 10.87 -7.04 -1.36
CA ASN A 128 11.17 -6.51 -0.03
C ASN A 128 12.27 -5.42 -0.05
N ALA A 129 12.81 -5.06 -1.21
CA ALA A 129 13.91 -4.12 -1.29
C ALA A 129 13.49 -2.73 -0.76
N PRO A 130 14.29 -2.10 0.13
CA PRO A 130 13.99 -0.77 0.69
C PRO A 130 13.79 0.31 -0.37
N ALA A 131 14.38 0.10 -1.54
CA ALA A 131 14.28 0.92 -2.73
C ALA A 131 12.85 1.14 -3.26
N LEU A 132 12.03 0.07 -3.22
CA LEU A 132 10.63 0.12 -3.61
C LEU A 132 9.81 0.93 -2.60
N ALA A 133 10.10 0.73 -1.30
CA ALA A 133 9.47 1.44 -0.20
C ALA A 133 9.91 2.92 -0.05
N ALA A 134 11.16 3.26 -0.42
CA ALA A 134 11.76 4.59 -0.20
C ALA A 134 11.83 5.48 -1.45
N GLY A 135 11.35 5.01 -2.62
CA GLY A 135 11.35 5.81 -3.86
C GLY A 135 12.73 6.05 -4.48
N ARG A 136 13.71 5.18 -4.21
CA ARG A 136 15.01 5.18 -4.90
C ARG A 136 15.31 3.76 -5.36
N GLY A 137 15.24 3.49 -6.66
CA GLY A 137 15.56 2.17 -7.23
C GLY A 137 16.98 1.71 -6.86
N PRO A 138 17.17 0.41 -6.63
CA PRO A 138 17.81 -0.34 -7.71
C PRO A 138 17.16 -1.69 -7.99
N CYS A 139 16.92 -1.92 -9.29
CA CYS A 139 17.21 -3.11 -10.11
C CYS A 139 16.55 -2.94 -11.48
#